data_AF-A0A7S2SNF5-F1
#
_entry.id   AF-A0A7S2SNF5-F1
#
_cell.length_a   1.000
_cell.length_b   1.000
_cell.length_c   1.000
_cell.angle_alpha   90.00
_cell.angle_beta   90.00
_cell.angle_gamma   90.00
#
_symmetry.space_group_name_H-M   'P 1'
#
loop_
_entity.id
_entity.type
_entity.pdbx_description
1 polymer ?
#
loop_
_entity_poly.entity_id
_entity_poly.type
_entity_poly.pdbx_seq_one_letter_code
_entity_poly.pdbx_strand_id
1 'polypeptide(L)'
;VTSCCYRCPVPGEATSLALSSDGTLLLTSTRHGSIRLWDLRTTDRPIQRYAGHRNSVSSFIRCDFAAADSVVVSGSDDGAVHVWETATGEPYTTLLAHRAPVYRAAWSPRQGLLASCSQDGEALLWAWDGSERRFTRSKGPLPS
;
A
#
# COMPACT_ATOMS: atom_id res chain seq x y z
N VAL A 1 19.43 -2.67 27.70
CA VAL A 1 18.78 -2.44 26.39
C VAL A 1 17.91 -1.21 26.55
N THR A 2 18.28 -0.09 25.95
CA THR A 2 17.49 1.14 26.03
C THR A 2 16.27 0.94 25.14
N SER A 3 15.10 0.72 25.73
CA SER A 3 13.84 0.62 24.98
C SER A 3 13.45 2.02 24.51
N CYS A 4 13.72 2.31 23.23
CA CYS A 4 13.28 3.53 22.60
C CYS A 4 11.90 3.30 21.97
N CYS A 5 10.90 4.09 22.38
CA CYS A 5 9.58 4.11 21.76
C CYS A 5 9.52 5.28 20.78
N TYR A 6 9.35 4.99 19.48
CA TYR A 6 9.16 6.02 18.46
C TYR A 6 7.68 6.31 18.25
N ARG A 7 7.28 7.58 18.25
CA ARG A 7 5.88 8.00 18.05
C ARG A 7 5.71 8.66 16.70
N CYS A 8 4.76 8.14 15.92
CA CYS A 8 4.37 8.66 14.61
C CYS A 8 2.93 9.20 14.66
N PRO A 9 2.72 10.49 14.98
CA PRO A 9 1.39 11.03 15.13
C PRO A 9 0.61 11.07 13.81
N VAL A 10 -0.57 10.43 13.79
CA VAL A 10 -1.50 10.42 12.65
C VAL A 10 -2.81 11.11 13.02
N PRO A 11 -3.50 11.78 12.07
CA PRO A 11 -4.73 12.49 12.34
C PRO A 11 -5.90 11.48 12.36
N GLY A 12 -6.18 10.94 13.54
CA GLY A 12 -7.28 10.00 13.78
C GLY A 12 -6.80 8.59 14.15
N GLU A 13 -7.69 7.63 13.97
CA GLU A 13 -7.44 6.23 14.33
C GLU A 13 -6.48 5.57 13.33
N ALA A 14 -5.35 5.06 13.84
CA ALA A 14 -4.40 4.27 13.06
C ALA A 14 -4.98 2.87 12.80
N THR A 15 -5.08 2.48 11.53
CA THR A 15 -5.68 1.20 11.13
C THR A 15 -4.66 0.18 10.63
N SER A 16 -3.49 0.64 10.22
CA SER A 16 -2.42 -0.25 9.75
C SER A 16 -1.04 0.40 9.76
N LEU A 17 -0.03 -0.46 9.75
CA LEU A 17 1.37 -0.08 9.72
C LEU A 17 2.20 -1.11 8.94
N ALA A 18 3.25 -0.64 8.26
CA ALA A 18 4.25 -1.50 7.67
C ALA A 18 5.65 -0.89 7.77
N LEU A 19 6.64 -1.75 7.90
CA LEU A 19 8.06 -1.38 7.92
C LEU A 19 8.71 -1.78 6.60
N SER A 20 9.68 -0.98 6.16
CA SER A 20 10.57 -1.39 5.08
C SER A 20 11.45 -2.57 5.50
N SER A 21 11.91 -3.32 4.51
CA SER A 21 12.78 -4.48 4.71
C SER A 21 14.11 -4.14 5.39
N ASP A 22 14.60 -2.92 5.19
CA ASP A 22 15.78 -2.37 5.88
C ASP A 22 15.46 -1.72 7.25
N GLY A 23 14.17 -1.66 7.63
CA GLY A 23 13.69 -1.11 8.90
C GLY A 23 13.86 0.40 9.05
N THR A 24 14.10 1.13 7.96
CA THR A 24 14.36 2.58 8.00
C THR A 24 13.10 3.41 7.76
N LEU A 25 12.12 2.85 7.06
CA LEU A 25 10.87 3.51 6.73
C LEU A 25 9.70 2.85 7.45
N LEU A 26 8.78 3.68 7.91
CA LEU A 26 7.49 3.26 8.44
C LEU A 26 6.38 3.89 7.61
N LEU A 27 5.40 3.09 7.21
CA LEU A 27 4.14 3.57 6.67
C LEU A 27 3.05 3.41 7.72
N THR A 28 2.20 4.40 7.82
CA THR A 28 1.03 4.39 8.70
C THR A 28 -0.20 4.80 7.91
N SER A 29 -1.32 4.12 8.14
CA SER A 29 -2.61 4.49 7.57
C SER A 29 -3.64 4.83 8.65
N THR A 30 -4.57 5.72 8.33
CA THR A 30 -5.73 6.01 9.17
C THR A 30 -7.05 5.53 8.55
N ARG A 31 -8.08 5.41 9.39
CA ARG A 31 -9.45 5.08 8.96
C ARG A 31 -10.01 6.06 7.91
N HIS A 32 -9.52 7.30 7.90
CA HIS A 32 -9.95 8.34 6.98
C HIS A 32 -9.06 8.45 5.72
N GLY A 33 -8.24 7.44 5.46
CA GLY A 33 -7.43 7.35 4.24
C GLY A 33 -6.19 8.23 4.21
N SER A 34 -5.77 8.77 5.35
CA SER A 34 -4.44 9.40 5.43
C SER A 34 -3.39 8.29 5.49
N ILE A 35 -2.57 8.18 4.45
CA ILE A 35 -1.38 7.35 4.44
C ILE A 35 -0.16 8.27 4.56
N ARG A 36 0.75 7.94 5.47
CA ARG A 36 1.97 8.72 5.73
C ARG A 36 3.18 7.81 5.75
N LEU A 37 4.26 8.26 5.11
CA LEU A 37 5.59 7.66 5.18
C LEU A 37 6.44 8.43 6.17
N TRP A 38 7.18 7.71 6.99
CA TRP A 38 8.07 8.21 8.01
C TRP A 38 9.46 7.64 7.78
N ASP A 39 10.48 8.49 7.84
CA ASP A 39 11.86 8.05 7.98
C ASP A 39 12.20 7.99 9.47
N LEU A 40 12.52 6.79 9.94
CA LEU A 40 12.85 6.51 11.34
C LEU A 40 14.22 7.07 11.74
N ARG A 41 15.02 7.58 10.79
CA ARG A 41 16.33 8.20 11.03
C ARG A 41 16.27 9.71 11.24
N THR A 42 15.37 10.42 10.57
CA THR A 42 15.32 11.90 10.54
C THR A 42 14.15 12.48 11.35
N THR A 43 13.64 11.66 12.27
CA THR A 43 12.52 11.85 13.20
C THR A 43 12.03 13.29 13.44
N ASP A 44 10.80 13.58 12.99
CA ASP A 44 9.82 14.52 13.62
C ASP A 44 8.60 14.83 12.72
N ARG A 45 8.68 14.51 11.42
CA ARG A 45 7.58 14.74 10.46
C ARG A 45 7.52 13.61 9.43
N PRO A 46 6.33 13.32 8.87
CA PRO A 46 6.23 12.40 7.75
C PRO A 46 6.98 12.98 6.55
N ILE A 47 7.79 12.14 5.90
CA ILE A 47 8.55 12.53 4.69
C ILE A 47 7.66 12.52 3.45
N GLN A 48 6.56 11.73 3.45
CA GLN A 48 5.60 11.70 2.35
C GLN A 48 4.17 11.49 2.85
N ARG A 49 3.21 12.01 2.09
CA ARG A 49 1.77 11.79 2.31
C ARG A 49 1.14 11.34 0.99
N TYR A 50 0.37 10.27 1.04
CA TYR A 50 -0.34 9.77 -0.14
C TYR A 50 -1.80 10.18 -0.02
N ALA A 51 -2.24 11.00 -0.97
CA ALA A 51 -3.61 11.46 -1.11
C ALA A 51 -4.29 10.71 -2.27
N GLY A 52 -5.62 10.62 -2.25
CA GLY A 52 -6.38 9.94 -3.31
C GLY A 52 -7.57 9.15 -2.78
N HIS A 53 -7.51 8.72 -1.52
CA HIS A 53 -8.64 8.12 -0.83
C HIS A 53 -9.72 9.18 -0.57
N ARG A 54 -10.83 9.10 -1.31
CA ARG A 54 -11.97 10.04 -1.22
C ARG A 54 -13.07 9.55 -0.27
N ASN A 55 -13.07 8.26 0.06
CA ASN A 55 -13.98 7.60 1.00
C ASN A 55 -13.20 6.84 2.09
N SER A 56 -13.91 6.48 3.16
CA SER A 56 -13.45 5.68 4.31
C SER A 56 -12.46 4.59 3.86
N VAL A 57 -11.25 4.60 4.43
CA VAL A 57 -10.32 3.46 4.33
C VAL A 57 -10.65 2.58 5.52
N SER A 58 -11.66 1.74 5.38
CA SER A 58 -11.82 0.65 6.32
C SER A 58 -10.88 -0.47 5.88
N SER A 59 -9.84 -0.55 6.70
CA SER A 59 -9.28 -1.83 7.11
C SER A 59 -8.16 -2.36 6.20
N PHE A 60 -6.96 -2.17 6.74
CA PHE A 60 -5.73 -2.96 6.48
C PHE A 60 -4.96 -2.66 5.19
N ILE A 61 -4.28 -1.52 5.20
CA ILE A 61 -3.16 -1.25 4.28
C ILE A 61 -1.93 -1.99 4.79
N ARG A 62 -1.59 -3.13 4.18
CA ARG A 62 -0.18 -3.55 4.15
C ARG A 62 0.46 -2.97 2.90
N CYS A 63 1.43 -2.11 3.13
CA CYS A 63 2.34 -1.60 2.14
C CYS A 63 3.61 -2.46 2.21
N ASP A 64 4.03 -2.97 1.06
CA ASP A 64 5.27 -3.74 0.95
C ASP A 64 6.30 -2.86 0.25
N PHE A 65 7.41 -2.62 0.93
CA PHE A 65 8.49 -1.80 0.40
C PHE A 65 9.32 -2.64 -0.56
N ALA A 66 9.06 -2.49 -1.85
CA ALA A 66 9.93 -3.01 -2.87
C ALA A 66 11.25 -2.23 -2.91
N ALA A 67 12.36 -2.92 -2.61
CA ALA A 67 13.68 -2.38 -2.86
C ALA A 67 13.86 -2.15 -4.38
N ALA A 68 14.36 -0.98 -4.73
CA ALA A 68 14.70 -0.46 -6.06
C ALA A 68 13.58 0.21 -6.90
N ASP A 69 12.30 -0.13 -6.75
CA ASP A 69 11.17 0.53 -7.44
C ASP A 69 9.93 0.57 -6.51
N SER A 70 10.06 1.34 -5.43
CA SER A 70 9.18 1.26 -4.26
C SER A 70 7.79 1.79 -4.57
N VAL A 71 6.79 0.90 -4.61
CA VAL A 71 5.37 1.28 -4.68
C VAL A 71 4.70 1.14 -3.31
N VAL A 72 3.81 2.06 -2.98
CA VAL A 72 2.86 1.92 -1.88
C VAL A 72 1.56 1.38 -2.44
N VAL A 73 0.98 0.36 -1.81
CA VAL A 73 -0.30 -0.21 -2.22
C VAL A 73 -1.28 -0.14 -1.07
N SER A 74 -2.54 0.19 -1.36
CA SER A 74 -3.63 0.14 -0.39
C SER A 74 -4.93 -0.36 -1.00
N GLY A 75 -5.67 -1.17 -0.26
CA GLY A 75 -7.09 -1.42 -0.51
C GLY A 75 -7.99 -0.33 0.06
N SER A 76 -9.19 -0.21 -0.52
CA SER A 76 -10.23 0.75 -0.14
C SER A 76 -11.60 0.06 0.02
N ASP A 77 -12.50 0.70 0.77
CA ASP A 77 -13.88 0.23 1.01
C ASP A 77 -14.73 0.19 -0.25
N ASP A 78 -14.38 1.01 -1.23
CA ASP A 78 -15.05 1.09 -2.52
C ASP A 78 -14.64 -0.03 -3.49
N GLY A 79 -13.81 -0.99 -3.04
CA GLY A 79 -13.31 -2.07 -3.86
C GLY A 79 -12.10 -1.70 -4.72
N ALA A 80 -11.58 -0.47 -4.59
CA ALA A 80 -10.40 -0.04 -5.31
C ALA A 80 -9.10 -0.48 -4.61
N VAL A 81 -8.07 -0.72 -5.43
CA VAL A 81 -6.69 -0.85 -5.00
C VAL A 81 -5.91 0.32 -5.58
N HIS A 82 -5.37 1.17 -4.72
CA HIS A 82 -4.56 2.30 -5.12
C HIS A 82 -3.08 1.95 -5.00
N VAL A 83 -2.31 2.41 -5.99
CA VAL A 83 -0.87 2.23 -6.06
C VAL A 83 -0.22 3.59 -6.26
N TRP A 84 0.80 3.91 -5.45
CA TRP A 84 1.58 5.13 -5.54
C TRP A 84 3.06 4.83 -5.68
N GLU A 85 3.79 5.75 -6.28
CA GLU A 85 5.24 5.77 -6.20
C GLU A 85 5.68 6.26 -4.81
N THR A 86 6.53 5.50 -4.12
CA THR A 86 6.91 5.79 -2.73
C THR A 86 7.72 7.07 -2.61
N ALA A 87 8.65 7.30 -3.55
CA ALA A 87 9.57 8.43 -3.53
C ALA A 87 8.88 9.79 -3.75
N THR A 88 7.97 9.85 -4.71
CA THR A 88 7.26 11.10 -5.10
C THR A 88 5.91 11.23 -4.41
N GLY A 89 5.34 10.12 -3.93
CA GLY A 89 3.95 10.00 -3.49
C GLY A 89 2.91 10.22 -4.58
N GLU A 90 3.33 10.25 -5.83
CA GLU A 90 2.40 10.40 -6.94
C GLU A 90 1.55 9.15 -7.11
N PRO A 91 0.24 9.31 -7.40
CA PRO A 91 -0.62 8.19 -7.73
C PRO A 91 -0.12 7.58 -9.03
N TYR A 92 0.19 6.30 -8.94
CA TYR A 92 0.69 5.54 -10.06
C TYR A 92 -0.50 5.00 -10.86
N THR A 93 -1.42 4.28 -10.20
CA THR A 93 -2.68 3.85 -10.80
C THR A 93 -3.72 3.48 -9.73
N THR A 94 -4.98 3.33 -10.14
CA THR A 94 -6.08 2.83 -9.29
C THR A 94 -6.75 1.68 -10.02
N LEU A 95 -6.77 0.52 -9.38
CA LEU A 95 -7.40 -0.69 -9.90
C LEU A 95 -8.79 -0.81 -9.30
N LEU A 96 -9.81 -0.74 -10.15
CA LEU A 96 -11.19 -1.10 -9.78
C LEU A 96 -11.28 -2.63 -9.72
N ALA A 97 -10.67 -3.18 -8.68
CA ALA A 97 -10.39 -4.60 -8.56
C ALA A 97 -11.64 -5.39 -8.14
N HIS A 98 -12.34 -4.88 -7.13
CA HIS A 98 -13.36 -5.63 -6.40
C HIS A 98 -14.70 -4.90 -6.37
N ARG A 99 -15.78 -5.65 -6.12
CA ARG A 99 -17.14 -5.09 -5.98
C ARG A 99 -17.52 -4.78 -4.52
N ALA A 100 -16.67 -5.17 -3.59
CA ALA A 100 -16.84 -5.00 -2.15
C ALA A 100 -15.49 -4.60 -1.52
N PRO A 101 -15.46 -4.21 -0.23
CA PRO A 101 -14.26 -3.71 0.44
C PRO A 101 -13.04 -4.62 0.25
N VAL A 102 -11.91 -4.02 -0.14
CA VAL A 102 -10.63 -4.74 -0.25
C VAL A 102 -9.99 -4.80 1.13
N TYR A 103 -9.85 -6.00 1.67
CA TYR A 103 -9.26 -6.19 2.98
C TYR A 103 -7.74 -6.17 2.95
N ARG A 104 -7.11 -6.72 1.92
CA ARG A 104 -5.65 -6.80 1.86
C ARG A 104 -5.18 -6.66 0.43
N ALA A 105 -4.00 -6.06 0.29
CA ALA A 105 -3.20 -6.14 -0.90
C ALA A 105 -1.76 -6.53 -0.52
N ALA A 106 -1.05 -7.18 -1.43
CA ALA A 106 0.35 -7.58 -1.26
C ALA A 106 1.08 -7.43 -2.59
N TRP A 107 2.33 -6.93 -2.53
CA TRP A 107 3.16 -6.68 -3.71
C TRP A 107 4.43 -7.53 -3.66
N SER A 108 4.72 -8.24 -4.74
CA SER A 108 5.94 -9.00 -4.94
C SER A 108 6.77 -8.33 -6.03
N PRO A 109 7.79 -7.53 -5.68
CA PRO A 109 8.61 -6.85 -6.68
C PRO A 109 9.43 -7.80 -7.53
N ARG A 110 9.89 -8.92 -6.95
CA ARG A 110 10.69 -9.92 -7.66
C ARG A 110 9.95 -10.53 -8.85
N GLN A 111 8.62 -10.65 -8.74
CA GLN A 111 7.78 -11.27 -9.75
C GLN A 111 6.89 -10.26 -10.48
N GLY A 112 6.93 -8.97 -10.09
CA GLY A 112 6.00 -7.96 -10.58
C GLY A 112 4.54 -8.34 -10.34
N LEU A 113 4.21 -8.92 -9.18
CA LEU A 113 2.85 -9.40 -8.89
C LEU A 113 2.20 -8.59 -7.78
N LEU A 114 0.98 -8.16 -8.01
CA LEU A 114 0.10 -7.60 -6.99
C LEU A 114 -1.04 -8.57 -6.72
N ALA A 115 -1.27 -8.94 -5.47
CA ALA A 115 -2.44 -9.69 -5.05
C ALA A 115 -3.38 -8.77 -4.26
N SER A 116 -4.68 -8.90 -4.45
CA SER A 116 -5.73 -8.24 -3.66
C SER A 116 -6.80 -9.24 -3.24
N CYS A 117 -7.39 -9.07 -2.06
CA CYS A 117 -8.55 -9.86 -1.65
C CYS A 117 -9.63 -9.00 -1.01
N SER A 118 -10.88 -9.40 -1.21
CA SER A 118 -12.05 -8.61 -0.84
C SER A 118 -13.14 -9.45 -0.19
N GLN A 119 -14.09 -8.75 0.44
CA GLN A 119 -15.34 -9.29 0.92
C GLN A 119 -16.22 -9.90 -0.18
N ASP A 120 -15.97 -9.59 -1.45
CA ASP A 120 -16.69 -10.19 -2.58
C ASP A 120 -16.40 -11.68 -2.77
N GLY A 121 -15.47 -12.24 -1.98
CA GLY A 121 -15.10 -13.65 -2.02
C GLY A 121 -14.02 -13.96 -3.06
N GLU A 122 -13.51 -12.95 -3.78
CA GLU A 122 -12.45 -13.12 -4.76
C GLU A 122 -11.09 -12.65 -4.19
N ALA A 123 -10.05 -13.40 -4.57
CA ALA A 123 -8.68 -12.91 -4.54
C ALA A 123 -8.21 -12.74 -5.99
N LEU A 124 -7.72 -11.56 -6.31
CA LEU A 124 -7.26 -11.20 -7.65
C LEU A 124 -5.75 -11.06 -7.67
N LEU A 125 -5.16 -11.54 -8.76
CA LEU A 125 -3.73 -11.45 -9.00
C LEU A 125 -3.48 -10.67 -10.27
N TRP A 126 -2.62 -9.69 -10.14
CA TRP A 126 -2.31 -8.70 -11.16
C TRP A 126 -0.85 -8.79 -11.53
N ALA A 127 -0.57 -8.92 -12.81
CA ALA A 127 0.79 -8.86 -13.32
C ALA A 127 1.13 -7.42 -13.70
N TRP A 128 2.33 -7.00 -13.32
CA TRP A 128 2.96 -5.74 -13.68
C TRP A 128 4.01 -5.99 -14.75
N ASP A 129 3.89 -5.28 -15.85
CA ASP A 129 4.79 -5.41 -17.00
C ASP A 129 6.02 -4.50 -16.96
N GLY A 130 6.16 -3.66 -15.93
CA GLY A 130 7.30 -2.78 -15.80
C GLY A 130 7.25 -1.52 -16.65
N SER A 131 6.31 -1.37 -17.59
CA SER A 131 6.46 -0.35 -18.64
C SER A 131 5.30 0.62 -18.86
N GLU A 132 4.08 0.42 -18.38
CA GLU A 132 2.98 1.36 -18.74
C GLU A 132 1.97 1.69 -17.64
N ARG A 133 2.47 1.81 -16.43
CA ARG A 133 1.64 1.96 -15.26
C ARG A 133 0.47 0.97 -15.12
N ARG A 134 0.61 -0.21 -15.71
CA ARG A 134 -0.52 -1.08 -16.02
C ARG A 134 -0.43 -2.39 -15.26
N PHE A 135 -1.55 -2.73 -14.62
CA PHE A 135 -1.78 -4.03 -14.04
C PHE A 135 -2.79 -4.77 -14.90
N THR A 136 -2.51 -6.04 -15.21
CA THR A 136 -3.45 -6.91 -15.91
C THR A 136 -3.93 -8.01 -14.99
N ARG A 137 -5.26 -8.21 -14.90
CA ARG A 137 -5.85 -9.32 -14.14
C ARG A 137 -5.44 -10.63 -14.81
N SER A 138 -4.67 -11.45 -14.11
CA SER A 138 -4.35 -12.80 -14.59
C SER A 138 -5.63 -13.64 -14.58
N LYS A 139 -5.92 -14.30 -15.71
CA LYS A 139 -7.02 -15.27 -15.86
C LYS A 139 -6.53 -16.72 -15.94
N GLY A 140 -5.24 -16.96 -15.70
CA GLY A 140 -4.59 -18.27 -15.87
C GLY A 140 -3.41 -18.45 -14.90
N PRO A 141 -2.80 -19.65 -14.87
CA PRO A 141 -1.67 -19.94 -14.00
C PRO A 141 -0.52 -18.94 -14.26
N LEU A 142 0.19 -18.60 -13.18
CA LEU A 142 1.31 -17.65 -13.23
C LEU A 142 2.36 -18.07 -14.27
N PRO A 143 2.95 -17.11 -15.00
CA PRO A 143 4.11 -17.40 -15.84
C PRO A 143 5.25 -17.94 -14.95
N SER A 144 5.83 -19.05 -15.40
CA SER A 144 6.96 -19.76 -14.74
C SER A 144 8.25 -18.97 -14.80
#